data_AF-A0A7X8CLH4-F1
#
_entry.id   AF-A0A7X8CLH4-F1
#
_cell.length_a   1.000
_cell.length_b   1.000
_cell.length_c   1.000
_cell.angle_alpha   90.00
_cell.angle_beta   90.00
_cell.angle_gamma   90.00
#
_symmetry.space_group_name_H-M   'P 1'
#
loop_
_entity.id
_entity.type
_entity.pdbx_description
1 polymer ?
#
loop_
_entity_poly.entity_id
_entity_poly.type
_entity_poly.pdbx_seq_one_letter_code
_entity_poly.pdbx_strand_id
1 'polypeptide(L)'
;MKKSYPFLLGVASFLFLAVLSGCMSLNIGEKGAVRGRVEGENGPLQGVRVESGDRIVFTNETGDFLLENISSGVQYIFFSCEGYTSSLVKVTVVKGNEVLISPDGIITLSLSSDSNDYEYLVLLYELGFYEKSFLEAEEYQKKYIGSNLIPNVSFIKGASAYYLGDYQSAISILNDMVKSYPNSEFADDGQYLLARCRGQGLNQWWDAINEYKSLIQNFPQSEFVGVAYYEMGDCYYILESYSNASFAYEQARAFGGEVEKKSIYGLAHCFYKLELFYKAASLFAEYVQKYPNDEFADDAQYFEGASWYRRDDYQLALEAFDKSIVQYPNGTWYNGILIAPASMFNKGLCLEKLGRYIEAYQLYLDIIRKYPGAKWADGTSLINSTKYRIELLKNTVL
;
A
#
# COMPACT_ATOMS: atom_id res chain seq x y z
N MET A 1 20.40 -20.09 5.46
CA MET A 1 20.45 -18.88 4.62
C MET A 1 19.08 -18.75 3.98
N LYS A 2 18.23 -17.82 4.45
CA LYS A 2 16.92 -17.52 3.84
C LYS A 2 17.15 -17.29 2.34
N LYS A 3 16.52 -18.07 1.46
CA LYS A 3 16.30 -17.58 0.10
C LYS A 3 15.31 -16.42 0.27
N SER A 4 15.82 -15.19 0.11
CA SER A 4 15.01 -13.97 0.19
C SER A 4 14.03 -13.95 -0.98
N TYR A 5 12.87 -14.57 -0.81
CA TYR A 5 11.71 -14.27 -1.64
C TYR A 5 10.93 -13.16 -0.91
N PRO A 6 10.94 -11.91 -1.40
CA PRO A 6 10.23 -10.82 -0.75
C PRO A 6 8.73 -10.95 -1.02
N PHE A 7 8.06 -11.96 -0.44
CA PHE A 7 6.65 -12.27 -0.67
C PHE A 7 5.70 -11.14 -0.21
N LEU A 8 6.09 -10.36 0.81
CA LEU A 8 5.24 -9.29 1.37
C LEU A 8 5.87 -7.89 1.33
N LEU A 9 7.20 -7.78 1.25
CA LEU A 9 7.92 -6.50 1.31
C LEU A 9 8.01 -5.76 -0.05
N GLY A 10 7.66 -6.43 -1.16
CA GLY A 10 7.88 -5.91 -2.51
C GLY A 10 6.69 -5.25 -3.21
N VAL A 11 5.46 -5.31 -2.68
CA VAL A 11 4.26 -4.91 -3.46
C VAL A 11 3.67 -3.56 -3.05
N ALA A 12 4.20 -2.94 -1.99
CA ALA A 12 3.75 -1.63 -1.51
C ALA A 12 4.44 -0.45 -2.23
N SER A 13 4.34 -0.35 -3.57
CA SER A 13 4.65 0.91 -4.27
C SER A 13 4.13 1.09 -5.71
N PHE A 14 3.51 0.11 -6.37
CA PHE A 14 3.15 0.29 -7.80
C PHE A 14 1.73 -0.07 -8.24
N LEU A 15 0.89 -0.68 -7.40
CA LEU A 15 -0.43 -1.17 -7.85
C LEU A 15 -1.62 -0.23 -7.57
N PHE A 16 -1.43 0.88 -6.85
CA PHE A 16 -2.53 1.80 -6.55
C PHE A 16 -2.85 2.84 -7.63
N LEU A 17 -2.04 2.95 -8.70
CA LEU A 17 -2.28 3.91 -9.80
C LEU A 17 -2.98 3.32 -11.04
N ALA A 18 -3.25 2.02 -11.09
CA ALA A 18 -3.83 1.40 -12.29
C ALA A 18 -5.36 1.19 -12.24
N VAL A 19 -6.00 1.32 -11.07
CA VAL A 19 -7.41 0.89 -10.89
C VAL A 19 -8.43 2.05 -10.91
N LEU A 20 -7.99 3.31 -10.95
CA LEU A 20 -8.89 4.48 -11.02
C LEU A 20 -8.80 5.33 -12.30
N SER A 21 -8.10 4.84 -13.33
CA SER A 21 -8.20 5.37 -14.70
C SER A 21 -9.34 4.70 -15.47
N GLY A 22 -10.49 4.52 -14.81
CA GLY A 22 -11.73 4.01 -15.36
C GLY A 22 -12.54 5.12 -16.05
N CYS A 23 -11.95 5.80 -17.02
CA CYS A 23 -12.71 6.53 -18.03
C CYS A 23 -12.60 5.79 -19.36
N MET A 24 -13.59 4.95 -19.62
CA MET A 24 -14.08 4.54 -20.94
C MET A 24 -13.11 4.78 -22.11
N SER A 25 -12.21 3.83 -22.33
CA SER A 25 -11.93 3.40 -23.69
C SER A 25 -12.30 1.92 -23.75
N LEU A 26 -13.51 1.63 -24.24
CA LEU A 26 -13.76 0.40 -24.96
C LEU A 26 -12.81 0.43 -26.17
N ASN A 27 -11.55 0.05 -25.95
CA ASN A 27 -10.70 -0.39 -27.04
C ASN A 27 -11.42 -1.62 -27.58
N ILE A 28 -12.14 -1.44 -28.68
CA ILE A 28 -12.51 -2.52 -29.59
C ILE A 28 -11.16 -2.98 -30.14
N GLY A 29 -10.46 -3.74 -29.30
CA GLY A 29 -9.02 -3.90 -29.34
C GLY A 29 -8.64 -4.67 -30.58
N GLU A 30 -7.71 -4.11 -31.32
CA GLU A 30 -7.05 -4.74 -32.45
C GLU A 30 -6.58 -6.14 -32.04
N LYS A 31 -7.13 -7.18 -32.67
CA LYS A 31 -6.91 -8.59 -32.29
C LYS A 31 -5.82 -9.25 -33.13
N GLY A 32 -5.19 -10.28 -32.59
CA GLY A 32 -4.28 -11.19 -33.27
C GLY A 32 -4.58 -12.65 -32.92
N ALA A 33 -3.66 -13.54 -33.26
CA ALA A 33 -3.73 -14.95 -32.93
C ALA A 33 -2.41 -15.46 -32.35
N VAL A 34 -2.47 -16.45 -31.46
CA VAL A 34 -1.30 -17.16 -30.94
C VAL A 34 -1.41 -18.62 -31.34
N ARG A 35 -0.38 -19.18 -31.95
CA ARG A 35 -0.32 -20.62 -32.25
C ARG A 35 0.89 -21.27 -31.61
N GLY A 36 0.80 -22.58 -31.42
CA GLY A 36 1.95 -23.37 -30.99
C GLY A 36 1.61 -24.84 -30.90
N ARG A 37 2.59 -25.61 -30.44
CA ARG A 37 2.47 -27.01 -30.11
C ARG A 37 2.80 -27.23 -28.65
N VAL A 38 2.04 -28.09 -27.98
CA VAL A 38 2.34 -28.53 -26.62
C VAL A 38 2.86 -29.97 -26.67
N GLU A 39 4.01 -30.18 -26.05
CA GLU A 39 4.67 -31.48 -25.93
C GLU A 39 4.87 -31.84 -24.45
N GLY A 40 4.93 -33.12 -24.14
CA GLY A 40 5.39 -33.66 -22.87
C GLY A 40 6.65 -34.49 -23.09
N GLU A 41 7.08 -35.23 -22.06
CA GLU A 41 8.31 -36.05 -22.14
C GLU A 41 8.29 -37.10 -23.27
N ASN A 42 7.09 -37.54 -23.68
CA ASN A 42 6.90 -38.60 -24.67
C ASN A 42 6.35 -38.11 -26.01
N GLY A 43 6.42 -36.80 -26.30
CA GLY A 43 5.98 -36.20 -27.55
C GLY A 43 4.71 -35.34 -27.42
N PRO A 44 3.99 -35.08 -28.52
CA PRO A 44 2.86 -34.14 -28.53
C PRO A 44 1.72 -34.54 -27.59
N LEU A 45 1.12 -33.54 -26.95
CA LEU A 45 0.01 -33.73 -26.01
C LEU A 45 -1.30 -33.29 -26.62
N GLN A 46 -2.24 -34.23 -26.76
CA GLN A 46 -3.62 -33.95 -27.17
C GLN A 46 -4.48 -33.51 -25.99
N GLY A 47 -5.43 -32.61 -26.24
CA GLY A 47 -6.42 -32.21 -25.24
C GLY A 47 -5.89 -31.29 -24.14
N VAL A 48 -4.70 -30.72 -24.31
CA VAL A 48 -4.17 -29.69 -23.40
C VAL A 48 -5.06 -28.47 -23.51
N ARG A 49 -5.60 -28.02 -22.38
CA ARG A 49 -6.40 -26.81 -22.31
C ARG A 49 -5.48 -25.61 -22.36
N VAL A 50 -5.66 -24.78 -23.39
CA VAL A 50 -4.90 -23.54 -23.61
C VAL A 50 -5.86 -22.36 -23.46
N GLU A 51 -5.55 -21.42 -22.57
CA GLU A 51 -6.44 -20.31 -22.26
C GLU A 51 -5.73 -18.95 -22.22
N SER A 52 -6.47 -17.89 -22.56
CA SER A 52 -6.05 -16.49 -22.43
C SER A 52 -7.29 -15.60 -22.32
N GLY A 53 -7.50 -14.98 -21.16
CA GLY A 53 -8.72 -14.21 -20.90
C GLY A 53 -9.97 -15.08 -20.98
N ASP A 54 -10.92 -14.72 -21.86
CA ASP A 54 -12.16 -15.47 -22.11
C ASP A 54 -12.00 -16.61 -23.14
N ARG A 55 -10.83 -16.73 -23.76
CA ARG A 55 -10.59 -17.71 -24.83
C ARG A 55 -10.00 -18.99 -24.27
N ILE A 56 -10.57 -20.10 -24.72
CA ILE A 56 -10.15 -21.45 -24.37
C ILE A 56 -10.17 -22.28 -25.66
N VAL A 57 -9.07 -22.98 -25.92
CA VAL A 57 -8.95 -23.99 -26.98
C VAL A 57 -8.28 -25.24 -26.42
N PHE A 58 -8.32 -26.33 -27.18
CA PHE A 58 -7.66 -27.57 -26.81
C PHE A 58 -6.73 -28.00 -27.94
N THR A 59 -5.58 -28.59 -27.58
CA THR A 59 -4.65 -29.13 -28.58
C THR A 59 -5.25 -30.34 -29.31
N ASN A 60 -4.92 -30.47 -30.59
CA ASN A 60 -5.33 -31.60 -31.43
C ASN A 60 -4.42 -32.84 -31.22
N GLU A 61 -4.58 -33.88 -32.04
CA GLU A 61 -3.78 -35.13 -31.98
C GLU A 61 -2.27 -34.91 -32.19
N THR A 62 -1.87 -33.83 -32.87
CA THR A 62 -0.47 -33.46 -33.09
C THR A 62 0.05 -32.46 -32.07
N GLY A 63 -0.72 -32.18 -31.01
CA GLY A 63 -0.38 -31.23 -29.95
C GLY A 63 -0.52 -29.76 -30.35
N ASP A 64 -1.02 -29.45 -31.55
CA ASP A 64 -1.10 -28.09 -32.08
C ASP A 64 -2.36 -27.38 -31.57
N PHE A 65 -2.24 -26.07 -31.31
CA PHE A 65 -3.37 -25.18 -30.96
C PHE A 65 -3.28 -23.86 -31.73
N LEU A 66 -4.44 -23.20 -31.86
CA LEU A 66 -4.57 -21.84 -32.38
C LEU A 66 -5.57 -21.06 -31.51
N LEU A 67 -5.08 -20.06 -30.78
CA LEU A 67 -5.87 -19.09 -30.04
C LEU A 67 -6.12 -17.87 -30.92
N GLU A 68 -7.33 -17.76 -31.47
CA GLU A 68 -7.75 -16.61 -32.27
C GLU A 68 -8.41 -15.52 -31.42
N ASN A 69 -8.49 -14.32 -32.00
CA ASN A 69 -9.21 -13.19 -31.41
C ASN A 69 -8.68 -12.71 -30.05
N ILE A 70 -7.37 -12.83 -29.85
CA ILE A 70 -6.68 -12.36 -28.64
C ILE A 70 -6.35 -10.87 -28.78
N SER A 71 -6.58 -10.09 -27.73
CA SER A 71 -6.22 -8.67 -27.69
C SER A 71 -4.71 -8.48 -27.96
N SER A 72 -4.36 -7.53 -28.83
CA SER A 72 -2.96 -7.17 -29.04
C SER A 72 -2.30 -6.60 -27.78
N GLY A 73 -0.97 -6.68 -27.72
CA GLY A 73 -0.16 -6.33 -26.55
C GLY A 73 0.32 -7.56 -25.78
N VAL A 74 0.77 -7.33 -24.55
CA VAL A 74 1.27 -8.40 -23.68
C VAL A 74 0.09 -9.24 -23.17
N GLN A 75 0.16 -10.54 -23.42
CA GLN A 75 -0.82 -11.53 -23.02
C GLN A 75 -0.14 -12.67 -22.25
N TYR A 76 -0.94 -13.34 -21.42
CA TYR A 76 -0.51 -14.50 -20.65
C TYR A 76 -1.36 -15.70 -21.06
N ILE A 77 -0.69 -16.73 -21.58
CA ILE A 77 -1.31 -17.95 -22.07
C ILE A 77 -1.07 -19.04 -21.03
N PHE A 78 -2.15 -19.65 -20.53
CA PHE A 78 -2.08 -20.70 -19.52
C PHE A 78 -2.35 -22.05 -20.15
N PHE A 79 -1.66 -23.07 -19.66
CA PHE A 79 -1.71 -24.44 -20.13
C PHE A 79 -2.03 -25.35 -18.97
N SER A 80 -3.00 -26.24 -19.14
CA SER A 80 -3.37 -27.25 -18.13
C SER A 80 -3.68 -28.58 -18.81
N CYS A 81 -3.15 -29.67 -18.25
CA CYS A 81 -3.34 -31.03 -18.76
C CYS A 81 -3.23 -32.01 -17.59
N GLU A 82 -4.16 -32.95 -17.50
CA GLU A 82 -4.14 -33.97 -16.43
C GLU A 82 -2.82 -34.77 -16.48
N GLY A 83 -2.20 -34.97 -15.31
CA GLY A 83 -0.90 -35.67 -15.19
C GLY A 83 0.33 -34.79 -15.42
N TYR A 84 0.16 -33.55 -15.89
CA TYR A 84 1.24 -32.59 -16.12
C TYR A 84 1.13 -31.38 -15.19
N THR A 85 2.26 -30.75 -14.87
CA THR A 85 2.26 -29.46 -14.20
C THR A 85 1.75 -28.39 -15.15
N SER A 86 0.78 -27.61 -14.70
CA SER A 86 0.27 -26.44 -15.43
C SER A 86 1.38 -25.44 -15.72
N SER A 87 1.25 -24.67 -16.80
CA SER A 87 2.30 -23.72 -17.22
C SER A 87 1.70 -22.39 -17.67
N LEU A 88 2.55 -21.37 -17.73
CA LEU A 88 2.19 -20.01 -18.09
C LEU A 88 3.27 -19.40 -18.99
N VAL A 89 2.86 -18.84 -20.12
CA VAL A 89 3.75 -18.16 -21.08
C VAL A 89 3.29 -16.74 -21.32
N LYS A 90 4.22 -15.79 -21.22
CA LYS A 90 4.01 -14.40 -21.60
C LYS A 90 4.32 -14.23 -23.09
N VAL A 91 3.35 -13.75 -23.87
CA VAL A 91 3.48 -13.51 -25.32
C VAL A 91 3.05 -12.09 -25.68
N THR A 92 3.73 -11.46 -26.64
CA THR A 92 3.29 -10.19 -27.22
C THR A 92 2.49 -10.46 -28.50
N VAL A 93 1.18 -10.26 -28.44
CA VAL A 93 0.27 -10.44 -29.57
C VAL A 93 0.29 -9.18 -30.44
N VAL A 94 0.52 -9.37 -31.74
CA VAL A 94 0.57 -8.27 -32.71
C VAL A 94 -0.76 -8.23 -33.48
N LYS A 95 -1.33 -7.03 -33.64
CA LYS A 95 -2.57 -6.83 -34.43
C LYS A 95 -2.47 -7.52 -35.79
N GLY A 96 -3.52 -8.26 -36.14
CA GLY A 96 -3.72 -8.84 -37.47
C GLY A 96 -2.69 -9.90 -37.85
N ASN A 97 -1.81 -10.26 -36.93
CA ASN A 97 -0.76 -11.25 -37.13
C ASN A 97 -1.00 -12.45 -36.23
N GLU A 98 -0.59 -13.60 -36.74
CA GLU A 98 -0.41 -14.81 -35.96
C GLU A 98 1.02 -14.82 -35.40
N VAL A 99 1.15 -15.03 -34.10
CA VAL A 99 2.45 -15.14 -33.42
C VAL A 99 2.64 -16.55 -32.87
N LEU A 100 3.90 -17.00 -32.85
CA LEU A 100 4.26 -18.27 -32.21
C LEU A 100 4.29 -18.10 -30.68
N ILE A 101 3.92 -19.15 -29.95
CA ILE A 101 3.95 -19.20 -28.48
C ILE A 101 5.36 -19.00 -27.90
N SER A 102 6.38 -19.44 -28.64
CA SER A 102 7.81 -19.39 -28.32
C SER A 102 8.60 -19.25 -29.64
N PRO A 103 9.92 -18.97 -29.61
CA PRO A 103 10.73 -18.85 -30.83
C PRO A 103 10.69 -20.07 -31.76
N ASP A 104 10.59 -21.28 -31.21
CA ASP A 104 10.44 -22.55 -31.94
C ASP A 104 8.97 -22.99 -32.11
N GLY A 105 8.03 -22.28 -31.47
CA GLY A 105 6.60 -22.59 -31.49
C GLY A 105 6.19 -23.75 -30.59
N ILE A 106 7.09 -24.27 -29.75
CA ILE A 106 6.86 -25.42 -28.88
C ILE A 106 6.87 -24.97 -27.40
N ILE A 107 5.91 -25.48 -26.63
CA ILE A 107 5.95 -25.48 -25.16
C ILE A 107 6.02 -26.92 -24.66
N THR A 108 6.92 -27.19 -23.71
CA THR A 108 7.02 -28.49 -23.06
C THR A 108 6.44 -28.44 -21.66
N LEU A 109 5.47 -29.32 -21.37
CA LEU A 109 4.94 -29.52 -20.03
C LEU A 109 5.71 -30.64 -19.33
N SER A 110 6.07 -30.38 -18.07
CA SER A 110 6.73 -31.38 -17.22
C SER A 110 5.68 -32.28 -16.56
N LEU A 111 6.05 -33.53 -16.28
CA LEU A 111 5.22 -34.39 -15.45
C LEU A 111 4.96 -33.73 -14.11
N SER A 112 3.73 -33.95 -13.64
CA SER A 112 3.31 -33.34 -12.41
C SER A 112 4.04 -33.93 -11.20
N SER A 113 4.52 -33.05 -10.33
CA SER A 113 5.21 -33.41 -9.10
C SER A 113 4.99 -32.36 -8.02
N ASP A 114 5.22 -32.76 -6.77
CA ASP A 114 5.12 -31.90 -5.59
C ASP A 114 5.91 -30.58 -5.76
N SER A 115 7.13 -30.66 -6.31
CA SER A 115 7.98 -29.48 -6.54
C SER A 115 7.50 -28.64 -7.71
N ASN A 116 7.17 -29.25 -8.85
CA ASN A 116 6.81 -28.52 -10.06
C ASN A 116 5.48 -27.78 -9.90
N ASP A 117 4.47 -28.44 -9.31
CA ASP A 117 3.16 -27.83 -9.09
C ASP A 117 3.27 -26.68 -8.05
N TYR A 118 4.13 -26.83 -7.04
CA TYR A 118 4.43 -25.74 -6.10
C TYR A 118 5.09 -24.54 -6.80
N GLU A 119 6.07 -24.77 -7.67
CA GLU A 119 6.73 -23.70 -8.44
C GLU A 119 5.75 -22.96 -9.35
N TYR A 120 4.83 -23.68 -10.00
CA TYR A 120 3.77 -23.05 -10.79
C TYR A 120 2.83 -22.20 -9.93
N LEU A 121 2.43 -22.70 -8.76
CA LEU A 121 1.62 -21.95 -7.80
C LEU A 121 2.31 -20.65 -7.36
N VAL A 122 3.61 -20.70 -7.06
CA VAL A 122 4.42 -19.53 -6.71
C VAL A 122 4.44 -18.53 -7.86
N LEU A 123 4.68 -19.00 -9.09
CA LEU A 123 4.68 -18.15 -10.28
C LEU A 123 3.35 -17.40 -10.46
N LEU A 124 2.21 -18.08 -10.28
CA LEU A 124 0.90 -17.45 -10.36
C LEU A 124 0.74 -16.35 -9.30
N TYR A 125 1.17 -16.61 -8.08
CA TYR A 125 1.11 -15.65 -6.99
C TYR A 125 1.98 -14.42 -7.26
N GLU A 126 3.25 -14.62 -7.64
CA GLU A 126 4.21 -13.53 -7.90
C GLU A 126 3.76 -12.63 -9.06
N LEU A 127 3.06 -13.19 -10.05
CA LEU A 127 2.50 -12.43 -11.17
C LEU A 127 1.15 -11.79 -10.85
N GLY A 128 0.61 -11.98 -9.64
CA GLY A 128 -0.66 -11.40 -9.20
C GLY A 128 -1.90 -12.09 -9.75
N PHE A 129 -1.79 -13.31 -10.30
CA PHE A 129 -2.93 -14.12 -10.71
C PHE A 129 -3.57 -14.81 -9.49
N TYR A 130 -3.99 -14.02 -8.50
CA TYR A 130 -4.40 -14.51 -7.18
C TYR A 130 -5.60 -15.46 -7.23
N GLU A 131 -6.55 -15.28 -8.14
CA GLU A 131 -7.67 -16.20 -8.31
C GLU A 131 -7.19 -17.59 -8.77
N LYS A 132 -6.34 -17.65 -9.80
CA LYS A 132 -5.76 -18.91 -10.28
C LYS A 132 -4.84 -19.52 -9.23
N SER A 133 -4.02 -18.70 -8.56
CA SER A 133 -3.14 -19.14 -7.47
C SER A 133 -3.95 -19.76 -6.33
N PHE A 134 -5.06 -19.14 -5.92
CA PHE A 134 -5.94 -19.67 -4.87
C PHE A 134 -6.48 -21.05 -5.25
N LEU A 135 -7.02 -21.20 -6.46
CA LEU A 135 -7.59 -22.46 -6.96
C LEU A 135 -6.52 -23.55 -7.09
N GLU A 136 -5.36 -23.21 -7.64
CA GLU A 136 -4.24 -24.14 -7.79
C GLU A 136 -3.72 -24.62 -6.42
N ALA A 137 -3.71 -23.73 -5.42
CA ALA A 137 -3.36 -24.12 -4.05
C ALA A 137 -4.37 -25.13 -3.45
N GLU A 138 -5.67 -25.03 -3.78
CA GLU A 138 -6.67 -26.02 -3.35
C GLU A 138 -6.42 -27.39 -3.97
N GLU A 139 -6.17 -27.42 -5.28
CA GLU A 139 -5.87 -28.65 -6.01
C GLU A 139 -4.57 -29.29 -5.51
N TYR A 140 -3.55 -28.49 -5.29
CA TYR A 140 -2.29 -28.92 -4.69
C TYR A 140 -2.52 -29.62 -3.33
N GLN A 141 -3.28 -28.99 -2.43
CA GLN A 141 -3.54 -29.54 -1.10
C GLN A 141 -4.32 -30.87 -1.13
N LYS A 142 -5.23 -31.03 -2.11
CA LYS A 142 -5.96 -32.29 -2.32
C LYS A 142 -5.05 -33.40 -2.85
N LYS A 143 -4.10 -33.03 -3.71
CA LYS A 143 -3.23 -33.96 -4.44
C LYS A 143 -2.03 -34.44 -3.62
N TYR A 144 -1.40 -33.53 -2.87
CA TYR A 144 -0.14 -33.79 -2.14
C TYR A 144 -0.37 -33.82 -0.62
N ILE A 145 -1.25 -34.71 -0.17
CA ILE A 145 -1.57 -34.87 1.25
C ILE A 145 -0.30 -35.24 2.03
N GLY A 146 0.05 -34.41 3.01
CA GLY A 146 1.23 -34.62 3.87
C GLY A 146 2.55 -34.12 3.28
N SER A 147 2.53 -33.37 2.17
CA SER A 147 3.74 -32.69 1.67
C SER A 147 4.32 -31.72 2.72
N ASN A 148 5.64 -31.62 2.77
CA ASN A 148 6.33 -30.65 3.64
C ASN A 148 6.16 -29.20 3.16
N LEU A 149 5.63 -29.00 1.95
CA LEU A 149 5.33 -27.69 1.37
C LEU A 149 3.91 -27.20 1.70
N ILE A 150 3.08 -28.01 2.37
CA ILE A 150 1.72 -27.63 2.77
C ILE A 150 1.66 -26.31 3.56
N PRO A 151 2.59 -25.98 4.49
CA PRO A 151 2.60 -24.67 5.14
C PRO A 151 2.78 -23.52 4.15
N ASN A 152 3.68 -23.68 3.17
CA ASN A 152 3.99 -22.68 2.15
C ASN A 152 2.78 -22.47 1.21
N VAL A 153 2.15 -23.56 0.78
CA VAL A 153 0.93 -23.52 -0.02
C VAL A 153 -0.24 -22.90 0.74
N SER A 154 -0.38 -23.21 2.03
CA SER A 154 -1.41 -22.61 2.87
C SER A 154 -1.21 -21.10 3.03
N PHE A 155 0.03 -20.64 3.18
CA PHE A 155 0.35 -19.22 3.16
C PHE A 155 -0.04 -18.57 1.83
N ILE A 156 0.40 -19.13 0.69
CA ILE A 156 0.08 -18.60 -0.64
C ILE A 156 -1.44 -18.54 -0.85
N LYS A 157 -2.18 -19.58 -0.46
CA LYS A 157 -3.65 -19.60 -0.55
C LYS A 157 -4.28 -18.48 0.27
N GLY A 158 -3.87 -18.33 1.54
CA GLY A 158 -4.38 -17.29 2.42
C GLY A 158 -4.02 -15.87 1.94
N ALA A 159 -2.81 -15.70 1.41
CA ALA A 159 -2.34 -14.44 0.86
C ALA A 159 -3.04 -14.08 -0.46
N SER A 160 -3.29 -15.06 -1.34
CA SER A 160 -4.13 -14.86 -2.52
C SER A 160 -5.54 -14.41 -2.15
N ALA A 161 -6.17 -15.02 -1.13
CA ALA A 161 -7.47 -14.57 -0.64
C ALA A 161 -7.42 -13.13 -0.10
N TYR A 162 -6.36 -12.74 0.61
CA TYR A 162 -6.16 -11.36 1.07
C TYR A 162 -6.11 -10.38 -0.09
N TYR A 163 -5.33 -10.66 -1.15
CA TYR A 163 -5.23 -9.77 -2.30
C TYR A 163 -6.49 -9.73 -3.17
N LEU A 164 -7.33 -10.77 -3.11
CA LEU A 164 -8.66 -10.78 -3.71
C LEU A 164 -9.69 -9.98 -2.89
N GLY A 165 -9.32 -9.50 -1.70
CA GLY A 165 -10.23 -8.82 -0.78
C GLY A 165 -11.16 -9.77 -0.02
N ASP A 166 -11.00 -11.08 -0.17
CA ASP A 166 -11.71 -12.09 0.63
C ASP A 166 -11.01 -12.28 1.98
N TYR A 167 -11.09 -11.24 2.80
CA TYR A 167 -10.42 -11.19 4.10
C TYR A 167 -10.95 -12.26 5.06
N GLN A 168 -12.20 -12.70 4.92
CA GLN A 168 -12.78 -13.70 5.81
C GLN A 168 -12.19 -15.09 5.54
N SER A 169 -12.08 -15.49 4.26
CA SER A 169 -11.39 -16.72 3.88
C SER A 169 -9.91 -16.66 4.21
N ALA A 170 -9.25 -15.52 3.94
CA ALA A 170 -7.85 -15.31 4.29
C ALA A 170 -7.62 -15.50 5.80
N ILE A 171 -8.47 -14.93 6.66
CA ILE A 171 -8.38 -15.10 8.11
C ILE A 171 -8.50 -16.57 8.51
N SER A 172 -9.47 -17.30 7.95
CA SER A 172 -9.64 -18.73 8.26
C SER A 172 -8.38 -19.52 7.90
N ILE A 173 -7.90 -19.36 6.67
CA ILE A 173 -6.77 -20.13 6.12
C ILE A 173 -5.48 -19.81 6.88
N LEU A 174 -5.18 -18.52 7.10
CA LEU A 174 -3.95 -18.10 7.75
C LEU A 174 -3.94 -18.46 9.24
N ASN A 175 -5.08 -18.37 9.93
CA ASN A 175 -5.20 -18.77 11.33
C ASN A 175 -4.93 -20.28 11.50
N ASP A 176 -5.50 -21.09 10.62
CA ASP A 176 -5.30 -22.54 10.67
C ASP A 176 -3.86 -22.93 10.34
N MET A 177 -3.25 -22.23 9.39
CA MET A 177 -1.84 -22.38 9.04
C MET A 177 -0.93 -22.05 10.23
N VAL A 178 -1.07 -20.86 10.84
CA VAL A 178 -0.20 -20.43 11.95
C VAL A 178 -0.35 -21.35 13.16
N LYS A 179 -1.57 -21.82 13.45
CA LYS A 179 -1.81 -22.78 14.55
C LYS A 179 -1.22 -24.16 14.28
N SER A 180 -1.33 -24.64 13.05
CA SER A 180 -0.89 -26.00 12.69
C SER A 180 0.62 -26.06 12.44
N TYR A 181 1.21 -24.97 11.97
CA TYR A 181 2.60 -24.89 11.55
C TYR A 181 3.32 -23.67 12.15
N PRO A 182 3.37 -23.52 13.49
CA PRO A 182 3.93 -22.34 14.15
C PRO A 182 5.44 -22.16 13.92
N ASN A 183 6.14 -23.21 13.48
CA ASN A 183 7.57 -23.17 13.17
C ASN A 183 7.85 -23.08 11.66
N SER A 184 6.82 -22.88 10.83
CA SER A 184 6.97 -22.67 9.38
C SER A 184 7.78 -21.41 9.10
N GLU A 185 8.49 -21.38 7.98
CA GLU A 185 9.20 -20.18 7.51
C GLU A 185 8.27 -19.01 7.17
N PHE A 186 6.97 -19.28 6.99
CA PHE A 186 5.92 -18.30 6.71
C PHE A 186 5.00 -18.05 7.92
N ALA A 187 5.32 -18.58 9.10
CA ALA A 187 4.43 -18.46 10.27
C ALA A 187 4.28 -16.99 10.71
N ASP A 188 5.35 -16.21 10.66
CA ASP A 188 5.34 -14.78 10.94
C ASP A 188 4.69 -13.97 9.82
N ASP A 189 4.95 -14.30 8.54
CA ASP A 189 4.22 -13.73 7.39
C ASP A 189 2.70 -13.92 7.52
N GLY A 190 2.27 -15.13 7.85
CA GLY A 190 0.85 -15.46 8.03
C GLY A 190 0.23 -14.73 9.21
N GLN A 191 0.94 -14.64 10.34
CA GLN A 191 0.50 -13.89 11.52
C GLN A 191 0.41 -12.37 11.25
N TYR A 192 1.34 -11.82 10.48
CA TYR A 192 1.29 -10.42 10.05
C TYR A 192 0.09 -10.16 9.14
N LEU A 193 -0.13 -11.03 8.16
CA LEU A 193 -1.22 -10.88 7.21
C LEU A 193 -2.59 -11.05 7.87
N LEU A 194 -2.71 -11.92 8.89
CA LEU A 194 -3.91 -11.99 9.75
C LEU A 194 -4.25 -10.64 10.38
N ALA A 195 -3.25 -9.95 10.94
CA ALA A 195 -3.46 -8.64 11.55
C ALA A 195 -3.97 -7.63 10.51
N ARG A 196 -3.40 -7.63 9.30
CA ARG A 196 -3.84 -6.76 8.19
C ARG A 196 -5.25 -7.08 7.69
N CYS A 197 -5.60 -8.36 7.52
CA CYS A 197 -6.96 -8.77 7.16
C CYS A 197 -7.98 -8.19 8.13
N ARG A 198 -7.72 -8.31 9.44
CA ARG A 198 -8.62 -7.83 10.49
C ARG A 198 -8.67 -6.30 10.53
N GLY A 199 -7.51 -5.64 10.52
CA GLY A 199 -7.42 -4.19 10.61
C GLY A 199 -7.86 -3.52 9.32
N GLN A 200 -6.98 -3.50 8.33
CA GLN A 200 -7.19 -2.78 7.06
C GLN A 200 -8.35 -3.38 6.24
N GLY A 201 -8.55 -4.69 6.30
CA GLY A 201 -9.59 -5.37 5.50
C GLY A 201 -11.00 -5.25 6.09
N LEU A 202 -11.14 -5.54 7.39
CA LEU A 202 -12.46 -5.64 8.06
C LEU A 202 -12.73 -4.52 9.08
N ASN A 203 -11.80 -3.58 9.29
CA ASN A 203 -11.88 -2.53 10.31
C ASN A 203 -12.05 -3.06 11.75
N GLN A 204 -11.61 -4.30 12.01
CA GLN A 204 -11.59 -4.94 13.32
C GLN A 204 -10.29 -4.57 14.07
N TRP A 205 -10.14 -3.28 14.38
CA TRP A 205 -8.89 -2.70 14.88
C TRP A 205 -8.37 -3.36 16.17
N TRP A 206 -9.27 -3.71 17.11
CA TRP A 206 -8.88 -4.39 18.35
C TRP A 206 -8.36 -5.80 18.10
N ASP A 207 -8.96 -6.53 17.17
CA ASP A 207 -8.50 -7.86 16.83
C ASP A 207 -7.15 -7.79 16.08
N ALA A 208 -6.98 -6.82 15.17
CA ALA A 208 -5.70 -6.56 14.51
C ALA A 208 -4.58 -6.30 15.52
N ILE A 209 -4.83 -5.46 16.54
CA ILE A 209 -3.88 -5.22 17.63
C ILE A 209 -3.48 -6.52 18.34
N ASN A 210 -4.44 -7.44 18.57
CA ASN A 210 -4.14 -8.72 19.21
C ASN A 210 -3.28 -9.64 18.32
N GLU A 211 -3.51 -9.62 17.00
CA GLU A 211 -2.69 -10.37 16.05
C GLU A 211 -1.27 -9.78 15.95
N TYR A 212 -1.10 -8.45 15.94
CA TYR A 212 0.23 -7.81 15.98
C TYR A 212 0.97 -8.13 17.28
N LYS A 213 0.29 -8.12 18.44
CA LYS A 213 0.88 -8.54 19.72
C LYS A 213 1.33 -9.99 19.68
N SER A 214 0.52 -10.87 19.09
CA SER A 214 0.86 -12.27 18.91
C SER A 214 2.09 -12.44 18.01
N LEU A 215 2.21 -11.64 16.94
CA LEU A 215 3.42 -11.61 16.11
C LEU A 215 4.66 -11.25 16.92
N ILE A 216 4.60 -10.13 17.65
CA ILE A 216 5.72 -9.61 18.44
C ILE A 216 6.14 -10.62 19.51
N GLN A 217 5.19 -11.30 20.14
CA GLN A 217 5.44 -12.27 21.20
C GLN A 217 6.00 -13.59 20.66
N ASN A 218 5.41 -14.13 19.60
CA ASN A 218 5.73 -15.46 19.09
C ASN A 218 6.91 -15.44 18.11
N PHE A 219 7.11 -14.32 17.41
CA PHE A 219 8.14 -14.13 16.38
C PHE A 219 8.96 -12.85 16.63
N PRO A 220 9.65 -12.72 17.78
CA PRO A 220 10.35 -11.49 18.15
C PRO A 220 11.57 -11.15 17.25
N GLN A 221 12.01 -12.09 16.41
CA GLN A 221 13.08 -11.90 15.42
C GLN A 221 12.54 -11.68 13.99
N SER A 222 11.21 -11.62 13.83
CA SER A 222 10.60 -11.39 12.52
C SER A 222 10.96 -10.00 12.01
N GLU A 223 11.17 -9.90 10.70
CA GLU A 223 11.33 -8.60 10.02
C GLU A 223 10.06 -7.74 10.11
N PHE A 224 8.91 -8.35 10.43
CA PHE A 224 7.65 -7.65 10.59
C PHE A 224 7.48 -6.97 11.96
N VAL A 225 8.36 -7.19 12.95
CA VAL A 225 8.16 -6.65 14.32
C VAL A 225 8.07 -5.11 14.31
N GLY A 226 8.97 -4.44 13.59
CA GLY A 226 8.97 -2.98 13.51
C GLY A 226 7.70 -2.42 12.86
N VAL A 227 7.30 -2.99 11.71
CA VAL A 227 6.07 -2.58 11.02
C VAL A 227 4.82 -2.97 11.80
N ALA A 228 4.82 -4.08 12.55
CA ALA A 228 3.72 -4.48 13.42
C ALA A 228 3.52 -3.48 14.57
N TYR A 229 4.58 -2.97 15.19
CA TYR A 229 4.46 -1.89 16.17
C TYR A 229 3.88 -0.61 15.53
N TYR A 230 4.33 -0.25 14.34
CA TYR A 230 3.84 0.93 13.63
C TYR A 230 2.35 0.80 13.28
N GLU A 231 1.94 -0.30 12.63
CA GLU A 231 0.53 -0.54 12.26
C GLU A 231 -0.37 -0.75 13.48
N MET A 232 0.16 -1.29 14.58
CA MET A 232 -0.53 -1.31 15.87
C MET A 232 -0.75 0.11 16.41
N GLY A 233 0.24 1.01 16.22
CA GLY A 233 0.11 2.45 16.49
C GLY A 233 -1.00 3.10 15.67
N ASP A 234 -1.06 2.83 14.37
CA ASP A 234 -2.13 3.29 13.48
C ASP A 234 -3.51 2.81 13.97
N CYS A 235 -3.62 1.53 14.34
CA CYS A 235 -4.86 0.98 14.90
C CYS A 235 -5.29 1.71 16.18
N TYR A 236 -4.35 1.93 17.12
CA TYR A 236 -4.64 2.67 18.34
C TYR A 236 -5.00 4.13 18.07
N TYR A 237 -4.38 4.77 17.07
CA TYR A 237 -4.68 6.14 16.68
C TYR A 237 -6.10 6.27 16.12
N ILE A 238 -6.52 5.34 15.25
CA ILE A 238 -7.89 5.28 14.70
C ILE A 238 -8.92 5.09 15.82
N LEU A 239 -8.58 4.28 16.83
CA LEU A 239 -9.40 4.07 18.03
C LEU A 239 -9.34 5.24 19.03
N GLU A 240 -8.69 6.36 18.67
CA GLU A 240 -8.46 7.54 19.51
C GLU A 240 -7.71 7.25 20.83
N SER A 241 -7.04 6.09 20.91
CA SER A 241 -6.24 5.66 22.03
C SER A 241 -4.83 6.23 21.92
N TYR A 242 -4.72 7.56 21.84
CA TYR A 242 -3.48 8.27 21.51
C TYR A 242 -2.31 7.96 22.46
N SER A 243 -2.59 7.67 23.73
CA SER A 243 -1.56 7.24 24.68
C SER A 243 -0.95 5.88 24.29
N ASN A 244 -1.78 4.91 23.92
CA ASN A 244 -1.31 3.59 23.47
C ASN A 244 -0.64 3.68 22.10
N ALA A 245 -1.20 4.50 21.20
CA ALA A 245 -0.60 4.78 19.90
C ALA A 245 0.81 5.36 20.06
N SER A 246 1.00 6.34 20.95
CA SER A 246 2.31 6.93 21.20
C SER A 246 3.34 5.91 21.70
N PHE A 247 2.93 4.98 22.58
CA PHE A 247 3.82 3.90 23.02
C PHE A 247 4.19 2.97 21.86
N ALA A 248 3.22 2.56 21.05
CA ALA A 248 3.46 1.69 19.90
C ALA A 248 4.39 2.33 18.86
N TYR A 249 4.17 3.61 18.52
CA TYR A 249 5.06 4.34 17.60
C TYR A 249 6.48 4.51 18.15
N GLU A 250 6.67 4.75 19.45
CA GLU A 250 8.03 4.79 20.03
C GLU A 250 8.74 3.44 19.93
N GLN A 251 8.02 2.32 20.14
CA GLN A 251 8.58 0.99 19.93
C GLN A 251 8.96 0.76 18.46
N ALA A 252 8.11 1.20 17.52
CA ALA A 252 8.38 1.10 16.08
C ALA A 252 9.58 1.95 15.66
N ARG A 253 9.70 3.17 16.21
CA ARG A 253 10.78 4.11 15.91
C ARG A 253 12.18 3.52 16.13
N ALA A 254 12.33 2.65 17.12
CA ALA A 254 13.60 1.99 17.43
C ALA A 254 14.14 1.09 16.29
N PHE A 255 13.32 0.72 15.30
CA PHE A 255 13.72 -0.14 14.18
C PHE A 255 14.39 0.61 13.02
N GLY A 256 14.41 1.96 13.04
CA GLY A 256 15.10 2.75 12.02
C GLY A 256 14.41 2.75 10.64
N GLY A 257 15.08 3.35 9.66
CA GLY A 257 14.68 3.32 8.25
C GLY A 257 13.30 3.93 7.99
N GLU A 258 12.52 3.26 7.13
CA GLU A 258 11.17 3.71 6.76
C GLU A 258 10.18 3.64 7.93
N VAL A 259 10.33 2.62 8.80
CA VAL A 259 9.49 2.46 10.00
C VAL A 259 9.70 3.63 10.95
N GLU A 260 10.95 4.02 11.19
CA GLU A 260 11.27 5.18 12.02
C GLU A 260 10.67 6.46 11.46
N LYS A 261 10.84 6.72 10.16
CA LYS A 261 10.31 7.89 9.49
C LYS A 261 8.80 8.03 9.72
N LYS A 262 8.03 6.98 9.42
CA LYS A 262 6.57 6.98 9.60
C LYS A 262 6.16 7.10 11.06
N SER A 263 6.91 6.44 11.96
CA SER A 263 6.61 6.44 13.40
C SER A 263 6.82 7.80 14.06
N ILE A 264 7.86 8.56 13.68
CA ILE A 264 8.08 9.92 14.20
C ILE A 264 6.87 10.81 13.88
N TYR A 265 6.38 10.75 12.65
CA TYR A 265 5.23 11.55 12.22
C TYR A 265 3.94 11.16 12.96
N GLY A 266 3.63 9.86 13.03
CA GLY A 266 2.46 9.36 13.78
C GLY A 266 2.53 9.70 15.27
N LEU A 267 3.71 9.60 15.88
CA LEU A 267 3.95 9.96 17.28
C LEU A 267 3.78 11.46 17.54
N ALA A 268 4.26 12.32 16.64
CA ALA A 268 4.08 13.77 16.75
C ALA A 268 2.58 14.14 16.77
N HIS A 269 1.79 13.52 15.88
CA HIS A 269 0.33 13.66 15.87
C HIS A 269 -0.33 13.12 17.15
N CYS A 270 0.14 12.00 17.71
CA CYS A 270 -0.33 11.52 19.02
C CYS A 270 -0.13 12.57 20.11
N PHE A 271 1.06 13.17 20.20
CA PHE A 271 1.32 14.21 21.19
C PHE A 271 0.52 15.49 20.95
N TYR A 272 0.25 15.84 19.69
CA TYR A 272 -0.63 16.94 19.37
C TYR A 272 -2.06 16.69 19.87
N LYS A 273 -2.59 15.48 19.66
CA LYS A 273 -3.92 15.05 20.14
C LYS A 273 -4.02 14.94 21.66
N LEU A 274 -2.93 14.57 22.32
CA LEU A 274 -2.80 14.56 23.77
C LEU A 274 -2.53 15.94 24.39
N GLU A 275 -2.50 17.00 23.57
CA GLU A 275 -2.20 18.38 23.98
C GLU A 275 -0.81 18.57 24.61
N LEU A 276 0.10 17.62 24.37
CA LEU A 276 1.51 17.69 24.75
C LEU A 276 2.30 18.46 23.69
N PHE A 277 1.88 19.71 23.46
CA PHE A 277 2.30 20.52 22.31
C PHE A 277 3.81 20.74 22.20
N TYR A 278 4.54 20.80 23.31
CA TYR A 278 6.00 20.88 23.28
C TYR A 278 6.64 19.65 22.61
N LYS A 279 6.15 18.46 22.99
CA LYS A 279 6.65 17.19 22.44
C LYS A 279 6.25 17.05 20.98
N ALA A 280 5.02 17.44 20.64
CA ALA A 280 4.52 17.46 19.27
C ALA A 280 5.42 18.35 18.38
N ALA A 281 5.62 19.60 18.78
CA ALA A 281 6.46 20.54 18.03
C ALA A 281 7.90 20.02 17.88
N SER A 282 8.48 19.46 18.94
CA SER A 282 9.84 18.91 18.91
C SER A 282 9.97 17.76 17.91
N LEU A 283 8.99 16.85 17.85
CA LEU A 283 9.01 15.74 16.89
C LEU A 283 8.70 16.17 15.46
N PHE A 284 7.78 17.12 15.25
CA PHE A 284 7.56 17.68 13.93
C PHE A 284 8.82 18.37 13.39
N ALA A 285 9.51 19.16 14.23
CA ALA A 285 10.78 19.77 13.86
C ALA A 285 11.86 18.71 13.54
N GLU A 286 11.95 17.64 14.34
CA GLU A 286 12.85 16.51 14.07
C GLU A 286 12.54 15.85 12.72
N TYR A 287 11.26 15.59 12.45
CA TYR A 287 10.81 14.97 11.20
C TYR A 287 11.22 15.80 9.99
N VAL A 288 10.93 17.10 10.00
CA VAL A 288 11.30 18.02 8.91
C VAL A 288 12.82 18.11 8.75
N GLN A 289 13.57 18.14 9.85
CA GLN A 289 15.03 18.16 9.79
C GLN A 289 15.61 16.90 9.15
N LYS A 290 15.07 15.73 9.49
CA LYS A 290 15.59 14.44 9.04
C LYS A 290 15.09 14.05 7.64
N TYR A 291 13.87 14.47 7.29
CA TYR A 291 13.18 14.08 6.06
C TYR A 291 12.59 15.29 5.31
N PRO A 292 13.41 16.30 4.95
CA PRO A 292 12.89 17.58 4.43
C PRO A 292 12.18 17.49 3.08
N ASN A 293 12.35 16.38 2.34
CA ASN A 293 11.72 16.16 1.02
C ASN A 293 10.64 15.07 1.05
N ASP A 294 10.26 14.57 2.24
CA ASP A 294 9.18 13.58 2.35
C ASP A 294 7.81 14.21 2.06
N GLU A 295 6.84 13.38 1.65
CA GLU A 295 5.51 13.84 1.27
C GLU A 295 4.74 14.49 2.42
N PHE A 296 5.14 14.26 3.68
CA PHE A 296 4.53 14.89 4.86
C PHE A 296 5.39 15.99 5.48
N ALA A 297 6.52 16.38 4.86
CA ALA A 297 7.43 17.37 5.46
C ALA A 297 6.80 18.76 5.54
N ASP A 298 5.98 19.12 4.55
CA ASP A 298 5.23 20.37 4.51
C ASP A 298 4.12 20.44 5.58
N ASP A 299 3.36 19.35 5.74
CA ASP A 299 2.37 19.15 6.81
C ASP A 299 3.03 19.22 8.19
N ALA A 300 4.11 18.46 8.39
CA ALA A 300 4.87 18.46 9.64
C ALA A 300 5.39 19.86 10.00
N GLN A 301 5.94 20.61 9.04
CA GLN A 301 6.43 21.97 9.29
C GLN A 301 5.30 22.93 9.69
N TYR A 302 4.09 22.76 9.15
CA TYR A 302 2.93 23.50 9.63
C TYR A 302 2.54 23.09 11.05
N PHE A 303 2.49 21.78 11.33
CA PHE A 303 2.07 21.29 12.65
C PHE A 303 3.09 21.59 13.75
N GLU A 304 4.37 21.79 13.43
CA GLU A 304 5.34 22.40 14.34
C GLU A 304 4.84 23.78 14.79
N GLY A 305 4.49 24.66 13.85
CA GLY A 305 3.97 26.00 14.15
C GLY A 305 2.64 25.98 14.88
N ALA A 306 1.72 25.10 14.46
CA ALA A 306 0.43 24.93 15.13
C ALA A 306 0.60 24.44 16.57
N SER A 307 1.54 23.53 16.82
CA SER A 307 1.87 23.04 18.15
C SER A 307 2.42 24.17 19.03
N TRP A 308 3.38 24.96 18.53
CA TRP A 308 3.89 26.12 19.27
C TRP A 308 2.81 27.15 19.58
N TYR A 309 1.92 27.42 18.62
CA TYR A 309 0.80 28.33 18.82
C TYR A 309 -0.14 27.84 19.94
N ARG A 310 -0.45 26.54 19.95
CA ARG A 310 -1.30 25.90 20.96
C ARG A 310 -0.66 25.84 22.35
N ARG A 311 0.68 25.95 22.43
CA ARG A 311 1.43 26.11 23.68
C ARG A 311 1.63 27.58 24.10
N ASP A 312 1.05 28.53 23.37
CA ASP A 312 1.22 29.98 23.56
C ASP A 312 2.64 30.52 23.32
N ASP A 313 3.54 29.76 22.70
CA ASP A 313 4.86 30.25 22.26
C ASP A 313 4.77 30.91 20.90
N TYR A 314 4.09 32.05 20.84
CA TYR A 314 3.77 32.72 19.58
C TYR A 314 4.99 33.13 18.76
N GLN A 315 6.15 33.36 19.40
CA GLN A 315 7.40 33.66 18.70
C GLN A 315 7.94 32.43 17.95
N LEU A 316 7.98 31.26 18.61
CA LEU A 316 8.40 30.00 17.97
C LEU A 316 7.40 29.57 16.89
N ALA A 317 6.10 29.76 17.15
CA ALA A 317 5.05 29.49 16.18
C ALA A 317 5.21 30.35 14.91
N LEU A 318 5.48 31.65 15.07
CA LEU A 318 5.72 32.56 13.97
C LEU A 318 6.90 32.11 13.11
N GLU A 319 8.01 31.71 13.73
CA GLU A 319 9.20 31.21 13.03
C GLU A 319 8.92 29.92 12.25
N ALA A 320 8.21 28.97 12.87
CA ALA A 320 7.84 27.71 12.21
C ALA A 320 6.85 27.91 11.05
N PHE A 321 5.86 28.80 11.19
CA PHE A 321 4.99 29.15 10.07
C PHE A 321 5.75 29.86 8.94
N ASP A 322 6.76 30.68 9.26
CA ASP A 322 7.61 31.27 8.23
C ASP A 322 8.41 30.22 7.47
N LYS A 323 8.97 29.22 8.17
CA LYS A 323 9.62 28.08 7.51
C LYS A 323 8.66 27.33 6.62
N SER A 324 7.42 27.07 7.06
CA SER A 324 6.39 26.42 6.25
C SER A 324 6.14 27.18 4.93
N ILE A 325 6.01 28.51 4.99
CA ILE A 325 5.74 29.34 3.80
C ILE A 325 6.97 29.39 2.86
N VAL A 326 8.17 29.48 3.41
CA VAL A 326 9.40 29.70 2.63
C VAL A 326 9.96 28.39 2.06
N GLN A 327 9.98 27.32 2.85
CA GLN A 327 10.57 26.04 2.45
C GLN A 327 9.57 25.17 1.67
N TYR A 328 8.27 25.29 1.95
CA TYR A 328 7.22 24.47 1.34
C TYR A 328 6.13 25.32 0.66
N PRO A 329 6.48 26.24 -0.27
CA PRO A 329 5.51 27.19 -0.84
C PRO A 329 4.39 26.51 -1.66
N ASN A 330 4.66 25.32 -2.20
CA ASN A 330 3.70 24.51 -2.97
C ASN A 330 3.19 23.29 -2.18
N GLY A 331 3.51 23.20 -0.89
CA GLY A 331 3.07 22.10 -0.05
C GLY A 331 1.56 22.03 0.07
N THR A 332 1.03 20.82 0.14
CA THR A 332 -0.42 20.55 0.16
C THR A 332 -0.77 19.54 1.24
N TRP A 333 -1.93 19.71 1.85
CA TRP A 333 -2.54 18.65 2.65
C TRP A 333 -2.77 17.39 1.80
N TYR A 334 -3.11 16.27 2.45
CA TYR A 334 -3.46 14.99 1.80
C TYR A 334 -4.54 15.08 0.69
N ASN A 335 -5.33 16.16 0.66
CA ASN A 335 -6.37 16.40 -0.33
C ASN A 335 -6.00 17.42 -1.43
N GLY A 336 -4.72 17.80 -1.54
CA GLY A 336 -4.22 18.72 -2.56
C GLY A 336 -4.50 20.20 -2.31
N ILE A 337 -5.08 20.57 -1.17
CA ILE A 337 -5.26 21.98 -0.79
C ILE A 337 -3.93 22.55 -0.28
N LEU A 338 -3.53 23.73 -0.76
CA LEU A 338 -2.29 24.39 -0.36
C LEU A 338 -2.23 24.71 1.14
N ILE A 339 -1.08 24.43 1.75
CA ILE A 339 -0.78 24.71 3.17
C ILE A 339 -0.42 26.18 3.38
N ALA A 340 0.32 26.79 2.45
CA ALA A 340 0.88 28.13 2.61
C ALA A 340 -0.13 29.22 3.05
N PRO A 341 -1.37 29.29 2.53
CA PRO A 341 -2.36 30.27 3.00
C PRO A 341 -2.76 30.06 4.47
N ALA A 342 -2.86 28.80 4.92
CA ALA A 342 -3.14 28.46 6.32
C ALA A 342 -1.97 28.83 7.23
N SER A 343 -0.73 28.56 6.80
CA SER A 343 0.48 29.01 7.50
C SER A 343 0.53 30.53 7.62
N MET A 344 0.22 31.27 6.55
CA MET A 344 0.16 32.74 6.59
C MET A 344 -0.92 33.24 7.55
N PHE A 345 -2.10 32.62 7.54
CA PHE A 345 -3.19 33.02 8.44
C PHE A 345 -2.81 32.83 9.90
N ASN A 346 -2.25 31.67 10.25
CA ASN A 346 -1.82 31.38 11.62
C ASN A 346 -0.60 32.19 12.04
N LYS A 347 0.33 32.50 11.12
CA LYS A 347 1.38 33.51 11.35
C LYS A 347 0.78 34.87 11.71
N GLY A 348 -0.29 35.28 11.02
CA GLY A 348 -1.07 36.48 11.35
C GLY A 348 -1.61 36.44 12.78
N LEU A 349 -2.19 35.31 13.20
CA LEU A 349 -2.68 35.15 14.56
C LEU A 349 -1.55 35.25 15.60
N CYS A 350 -0.37 34.68 15.31
CA CYS A 350 0.81 34.83 16.16
C CYS A 350 1.20 36.31 16.30
N LEU A 351 1.24 37.06 15.19
CA LEU A 351 1.55 38.49 15.19
C LEU A 351 0.57 39.30 16.05
N GLU A 352 -0.72 38.99 15.98
CA GLU A 352 -1.72 39.64 16.84
C GLU A 352 -1.51 39.35 18.32
N LYS A 353 -1.18 38.10 18.67
CA LYS A 353 -0.86 37.70 20.05
C LYS A 353 0.40 38.37 20.58
N LEU A 354 1.34 38.70 19.69
CA LEU A 354 2.56 39.46 19.99
C LEU A 354 2.37 40.99 19.94
N GLY A 355 1.15 41.50 19.67
CA GLY A 355 0.86 42.94 19.57
C GLY A 355 1.33 43.59 18.27
N ARG A 356 1.77 42.81 17.27
CA ARG A 356 2.28 43.28 15.98
C ARG A 356 1.13 43.45 14.97
N TYR A 357 0.14 44.26 15.33
CA TYR A 357 -1.14 44.37 14.61
C TYR A 357 -1.00 44.88 13.16
N ILE A 358 -0.10 45.82 12.91
CA ILE A 358 0.15 46.35 11.56
C ILE A 358 0.64 45.24 10.63
N GLU A 359 1.58 44.41 11.11
CA GLU A 359 2.14 43.31 10.33
C GLU A 359 1.10 42.21 10.10
N ALA A 360 0.29 41.88 11.12
CA ALA A 360 -0.81 40.94 10.97
C ALA A 360 -1.81 41.41 9.91
N TYR A 361 -2.20 42.69 9.96
CA TYR A 361 -3.14 43.30 9.01
C TYR A 361 -2.63 43.24 7.57
N GLN A 362 -1.35 43.58 7.34
CA GLN A 362 -0.74 43.47 6.01
C GLN A 362 -0.66 42.03 5.52
N LEU A 363 -0.33 41.08 6.41
CA LEU A 363 -0.27 39.67 6.06
C LEU A 363 -1.65 39.12 5.65
N TYR A 364 -2.72 39.53 6.32
CA TYR A 364 -4.07 39.16 5.91
C TYR A 364 -4.46 39.74 4.54
N LEU A 365 -4.09 40.99 4.25
CA LEU A 365 -4.28 41.56 2.91
C LEU A 365 -3.49 40.80 1.84
N ASP A 366 -2.29 40.32 2.15
CA ASP A 366 -1.50 39.48 1.25
C ASP A 366 -2.18 38.16 0.92
N ILE A 367 -2.81 37.51 1.91
CA ILE A 367 -3.56 36.26 1.68
C ILE A 367 -4.70 36.50 0.67
N ILE A 368 -5.49 37.57 0.84
CA ILE A 368 -6.58 37.92 -0.08
C ILE A 368 -6.06 38.15 -1.50
N ARG A 369 -4.91 38.83 -1.64
CA ARG A 369 -4.32 39.17 -2.94
C ARG A 369 -3.71 37.96 -3.64
N LYS A 370 -2.94 37.15 -2.91
CA LYS A 370 -2.18 36.03 -3.48
C LYS A 370 -3.01 34.75 -3.63
N TYR A 371 -3.99 34.53 -2.76
CA TYR A 371 -4.75 33.28 -2.68
C TYR A 371 -6.27 33.51 -2.58
N PRO A 372 -6.91 34.20 -3.54
CA PRO A 372 -8.32 34.63 -3.43
C PRO A 372 -9.35 33.50 -3.29
N GLY A 373 -8.95 32.24 -3.53
CA GLY A 373 -9.77 31.04 -3.35
C GLY A 373 -9.28 30.08 -2.26
N ALA A 374 -8.42 30.55 -1.33
CA ALA A 374 -7.84 29.71 -0.30
C ALA A 374 -8.90 29.03 0.59
N LYS A 375 -8.61 27.78 0.94
CA LYS A 375 -9.45 26.94 1.80
C LYS A 375 -8.64 26.38 2.95
N TRP A 376 -9.32 26.07 4.04
CA TRP A 376 -8.80 25.21 5.10
C TRP A 376 -8.73 23.75 4.61
N ALA A 377 -8.04 22.90 5.37
CA ALA A 377 -7.90 21.47 5.04
C ALA A 377 -9.26 20.76 4.94
N ASP A 378 -10.28 21.20 5.68
CA ASP A 378 -11.65 20.69 5.61
C ASP A 378 -12.47 21.21 4.41
N GLY A 379 -11.87 22.05 3.56
CA GLY A 379 -12.49 22.65 2.38
C GLY A 379 -13.30 23.93 2.65
N THR A 380 -13.41 24.38 3.92
CA THR A 380 -14.09 25.63 4.26
C THR A 380 -13.28 26.86 3.81
N SER A 381 -13.96 27.99 3.60
CA SER A 381 -13.32 29.21 3.07
C SER A 381 -12.41 29.86 4.10
N LEU A 382 -11.09 29.78 3.86
CA LEU A 382 -10.09 30.52 4.64
C LEU A 382 -10.23 32.03 4.42
N ILE A 383 -10.65 32.43 3.23
CA ILE A 383 -10.83 33.84 2.86
C ILE A 383 -11.90 34.54 3.70
N ASN A 384 -12.95 33.82 4.11
CA ASN A 384 -13.94 34.38 5.02
C ASN A 384 -13.32 34.66 6.40
N SER A 385 -12.51 33.73 6.92
CA SER A 385 -11.75 33.91 8.16
C SER A 385 -10.79 35.11 8.06
N THR A 386 -10.09 35.25 6.93
CA THR A 386 -9.15 36.35 6.69
C THR A 386 -9.85 37.71 6.67
N LYS A 387 -10.98 37.84 5.94
CA LYS A 387 -11.76 39.09 5.89
C LYS A 387 -12.25 39.50 7.27
N TYR A 388 -12.71 38.53 8.07
CA TYR A 388 -13.14 38.79 9.44
C TYR A 388 -12.01 39.36 10.30
N ARG A 389 -10.78 38.82 10.22
CA ARG A 389 -9.63 39.36 10.96
C ARG A 389 -9.24 40.77 10.52
N ILE A 390 -9.29 41.04 9.21
CA ILE A 390 -9.03 42.39 8.66
C ILE A 390 -9.98 43.43 9.27
N GLU A 391 -11.28 43.14 9.30
CA GLU A 391 -12.27 44.08 9.87
C GLU A 391 -12.07 44.30 11.36
N LEU A 392 -11.70 43.26 12.13
CA LEU A 392 -11.39 43.40 13.56
C LEU A 392 -10.18 44.30 13.81
N LEU A 393 -9.11 44.17 13.01
CA LEU A 393 -7.89 44.93 13.18
C LEU A 393 -7.98 46.36 12.64
N LYS A 394 -8.97 46.66 11.79
CA LYS A 394 -9.12 47.94 11.09
C LYS A 394 -9.05 49.15 12.02
N ASN A 395 -9.81 49.13 13.12
CA ASN A 395 -9.85 50.25 14.08
C ASN A 395 -8.60 50.34 14.98
N THR A 396 -7.78 49.29 15.02
CA THR A 396 -6.54 49.26 15.80
C THR A 396 -5.35 49.76 14.96
N VAL A 397 -5.43 49.62 13.64
CA VAL A 397 -4.33 49.89 12.70
C VAL A 397 -4.51 51.21 11.92
N LEU A 398 -5.75 51.57 11.57
CA LEU A 398 -6.12 52.81 10.88
C LEU A 398 -6.66 53.82 11.89
#